data_AF-A0A117LB89-F1
#
_entry.id   AF-A0A117LB89-F1
#
_cell.length_a   1.000
_cell.length_b   1.000
_cell.length_c   1.000
_cell.angle_alpha   90.00
_cell.angle_beta   90.00
_cell.angle_gamma   90.00
#
_symmetry.space_group_name_H-M   'P 1'
#
loop_
_entity.id
_entity.type
_entity.pdbx_description
1 polymer ?
#
loop_
_entity_poly.entity_id
_entity_poly.type
_entity_poly.pdbx_seq_one_letter_code
_entity_poly.pdbx_strand_id
1 'polypeptide(L)'
;MIKLLRKVLQVGEATEKYPFTPATVSPGMRGKPEYHFQSCISCGACAGACPANAITLESDPDLGTRRWAIFYGRCIFCGRCEEVCPTGAITL
;
A
#
# COMPACT_ATOMS: atom_id res chain seq x y z
N MET A 1 16.12 -42.77 8.91
CA MET A 1 14.80 -42.19 9.25
C MET A 1 14.79 -41.45 10.60
N ILE A 2 15.29 -42.02 11.70
CA ILE A 2 15.25 -41.38 13.05
C ILE A 2 15.93 -40.00 13.11
N LYS A 3 17.04 -39.79 12.40
CA LYS A 3 17.74 -38.48 12.34
C LYS A 3 16.85 -37.36 11.77
N LEU A 4 15.99 -37.68 10.80
CA LEU A 4 15.08 -36.71 10.20
C LEU A 4 14.00 -36.29 11.19
N LEU A 5 13.37 -37.27 11.87
CA LEU A 5 12.40 -37.02 12.94
C LEU A 5 12.95 -36.13 14.05
N ARG A 6 14.19 -36.38 14.50
CA ARG A 6 14.84 -35.55 15.53
C ARG A 6 15.05 -34.10 15.06
N LYS A 7 15.36 -33.90 13.77
CA LYS A 7 15.55 -32.56 13.22
C LYS A 7 14.23 -31.80 13.09
N VAL A 8 13.16 -32.47 12.70
CA VAL A 8 11.81 -31.88 12.63
C VAL A 8 11.37 -31.38 14.01
N LEU A 9 11.54 -32.19 15.06
CA LEU A 9 11.21 -31.78 16.43
C LEU A 9 12.06 -30.60 16.94
N GLN A 10 13.31 -30.48 16.50
CA GLN A 10 14.17 -29.35 16.85
C GLN A 10 13.78 -28.05 16.15
N VAL A 11 13.30 -28.12 14.92
CA VAL A 11 12.93 -26.93 14.13
C VAL A 11 11.55 -26.42 14.55
N GLY A 12 10.66 -27.30 15.01
CA GLY A 12 9.31 -26.94 15.43
C GLY A 12 8.41 -26.61 14.25
N GLU A 13 7.31 -25.91 14.52
CA GLU A 13 6.34 -25.49 13.53
C GLU A 13 6.78 -24.19 12.85
N ALA A 14 6.85 -24.20 11.52
CA ALA A 14 7.16 -23.00 10.73
C ALA A 14 5.92 -22.12 10.49
N THR A 15 4.73 -22.56 10.89
CA THR A 15 3.45 -21.89 10.64
C THR A 15 3.17 -20.79 11.66
N GLU A 16 2.61 -19.68 11.20
CA GLU A 16 2.13 -18.60 12.08
C GLU A 16 0.64 -18.78 12.40
N LYS A 17 0.20 -18.29 13.56
CA LYS A 17 -1.19 -18.41 14.03
C LYS A 17 -2.11 -17.30 13.47
N TYR A 18 -2.02 -16.99 12.19
CA TYR A 18 -2.95 -16.05 11.56
C TYR A 18 -4.37 -16.65 11.53
N PRO A 19 -5.45 -15.90 11.83
CA PRO A 19 -5.53 -14.47 12.14
C PRO A 19 -5.43 -14.12 13.63
N PHE A 20 -5.22 -15.10 14.53
CA PHE A 20 -5.15 -14.88 15.98
C PHE A 20 -3.87 -14.16 16.44
N THR A 21 -2.82 -14.21 15.63
CA THR A 21 -1.60 -13.42 15.78
C THR A 21 -1.34 -12.68 14.47
N PRO A 22 -1.14 -11.34 14.49
CA PRO A 22 -0.80 -10.59 13.30
C PRO A 22 0.49 -11.11 12.66
N ALA A 23 0.54 -11.06 11.32
CA ALA A 23 1.76 -11.38 10.60
C ALA A 23 2.86 -10.35 10.94
N THR A 24 4.09 -10.82 11.06
CA THR A 24 5.24 -9.92 11.22
C THR A 24 5.55 -9.24 9.89
N VAL A 25 5.60 -7.92 9.86
CA VAL A 25 5.86 -7.13 8.64
C VAL A 25 7.11 -6.29 8.83
N SER A 26 7.87 -6.09 7.75
CA SER A 26 9.06 -5.23 7.77
C SER A 26 8.67 -3.76 7.92
N PRO A 27 9.49 -2.90 8.57
CA PRO A 27 9.17 -1.48 8.75
C PRO A 27 8.90 -0.67 7.47
N GLY A 28 9.48 -1.06 6.33
CA GLY A 28 9.28 -0.41 5.03
C GLY A 28 8.36 -1.20 4.08
N MET A 29 7.48 -2.04 4.62
CA MET A 29 6.54 -2.80 3.79
C MET A 29 5.53 -1.84 3.16
N ARG A 30 5.50 -1.80 1.83
CA ARG A 30 4.47 -1.04 1.09
C ARG A 30 3.12 -1.73 1.22
N GLY A 31 2.27 -1.18 2.06
CA GLY A 31 0.93 -1.68 2.37
C GLY A 31 -0.15 -0.99 1.55
N LYS A 32 -1.34 -0.88 2.13
CA LYS A 32 -2.47 -0.16 1.54
C LYS A 32 -2.17 1.34 1.56
N PRO A 33 -2.13 2.03 0.39
CA PRO A 33 -1.98 3.48 0.37
C PRO A 33 -2.99 4.18 1.28
N GLU A 34 -2.51 5.13 2.08
CA GLU A 34 -3.32 6.00 2.93
C GLU A 34 -3.35 7.40 2.34
N TYR A 35 -4.53 7.99 2.23
CA TYR A 35 -4.72 9.30 1.62
C TYR A 35 -5.20 10.31 2.65
N HIS A 36 -4.40 11.34 2.89
CA HIS A 36 -4.68 12.44 3.80
C HIS A 36 -5.17 13.66 3.01
N PHE A 37 -6.50 13.77 2.85
CA PHE A 37 -7.14 14.84 2.08
C PHE A 37 -6.72 16.25 2.50
N GLN A 38 -6.54 16.50 3.81
CA GLN A 38 -6.18 17.82 4.34
C GLN A 38 -4.81 18.32 3.85
N SER A 39 -3.90 17.41 3.52
CA SER A 39 -2.55 17.74 3.00
C SER A 39 -2.51 17.78 1.48
N CYS A 40 -3.58 17.39 0.79
CA CYS A 40 -3.60 17.28 -0.67
C CYS A 40 -3.90 18.62 -1.34
N ILE A 41 -3.00 19.05 -2.23
CA ILE A 41 -3.18 20.28 -3.04
C ILE A 41 -3.73 19.99 -4.45
N SER A 42 -4.21 18.78 -4.70
CA SER A 42 -4.80 18.36 -5.99
C SER A 42 -3.90 18.60 -7.22
N CYS A 43 -2.57 18.48 -7.06
CA CYS A 43 -1.59 18.74 -8.11
C CYS A 43 -1.55 17.66 -9.22
N GLY A 44 -2.02 16.44 -8.94
CA GLY A 44 -2.07 15.34 -9.90
C GLY A 44 -0.75 14.59 -10.14
N ALA A 45 0.34 14.93 -9.43
CA ALA A 45 1.63 14.26 -9.58
C ALA A 45 1.53 12.74 -9.35
N CYS A 46 0.78 12.31 -8.33
CA CYS A 46 0.58 10.89 -8.03
C CYS A 46 -0.19 10.15 -9.13
N ALA A 47 -1.14 10.80 -9.80
CA ALA A 47 -1.87 10.22 -10.93
C ALA A 47 -0.94 10.08 -12.15
N GLY A 48 -0.18 11.13 -12.48
CA GLY A 48 0.78 11.10 -13.60
C GLY A 48 1.93 10.11 -13.41
N ALA A 49 2.38 9.88 -12.18
CA ALA A 49 3.44 8.94 -11.87
C ALA A 49 2.96 7.47 -11.74
N CYS A 50 1.65 7.22 -11.74
CA CYS A 50 1.09 5.89 -11.51
C CYS A 50 1.27 4.99 -12.74
N PRO A 51 2.14 3.95 -12.70
CA PRO A 51 2.37 3.11 -13.88
C PRO A 51 1.14 2.26 -14.26
N ALA A 52 0.25 2.01 -13.31
CA ALA A 52 -0.96 1.20 -13.52
C ALA A 52 -2.23 2.05 -13.79
N ASN A 53 -2.09 3.38 -13.86
CA ASN A 53 -3.23 4.31 -14.00
C ASN A 53 -4.35 4.01 -12.97
N ALA A 54 -3.96 3.74 -11.73
CA ALA A 54 -4.87 3.37 -10.65
C ALA A 54 -5.44 4.58 -9.89
N ILE A 55 -4.84 5.76 -10.04
CA ILE A 55 -5.25 7.00 -9.37
C ILE A 55 -5.90 7.94 -10.37
N THR A 56 -7.05 8.52 -10.02
CA THR A 56 -7.75 9.53 -10.83
C THR A 56 -7.92 10.84 -10.05
N LEU A 57 -7.86 11.95 -10.77
CA LEU A 57 -8.28 13.27 -10.30
C LEU A 57 -9.34 13.79 -11.28
N GLU A 58 -10.60 13.69 -10.92
CA GLU A 58 -11.72 14.18 -11.74
C GLU A 58 -12.09 15.60 -11.30
N SER A 59 -12.34 16.49 -12.26
CA SER A 59 -12.80 17.84 -11.92
C SER A 59 -14.31 17.82 -11.73
N ASP A 60 -14.76 18.35 -10.60
CA ASP A 60 -16.17 18.58 -10.28
C ASP A 60 -16.47 20.06 -10.60
N PRO A 61 -17.14 20.34 -11.74
CA PRO A 61 -17.41 21.71 -12.17
C PRO A 61 -18.42 22.44 -11.28
N ASP A 62 -19.31 21.71 -10.60
CA ASP A 62 -20.34 22.30 -9.74
C ASP A 62 -19.76 22.78 -8.41
N LEU A 63 -18.78 22.04 -7.87
CA LEU A 63 -18.09 22.39 -6.64
C LEU A 63 -16.78 23.16 -6.87
N GLY A 64 -16.29 23.23 -8.10
CA GLY A 64 -14.98 23.79 -8.43
C GLY A 64 -13.81 23.04 -7.78
N THR A 65 -14.02 21.77 -7.42
CA THR A 65 -13.02 20.93 -6.73
C THR A 65 -12.53 19.79 -7.60
N ARG A 66 -11.45 19.12 -7.19
CA ARG A 66 -10.99 17.89 -7.83
C ARG A 66 -11.22 16.71 -6.89
N ARG A 67 -11.89 15.68 -7.39
CA ARG A 67 -12.13 14.42 -6.68
C ARG A 67 -10.98 13.45 -6.93
N TRP A 68 -10.26 13.11 -5.87
CA TRP A 68 -9.22 12.09 -5.88
C TRP A 68 -9.82 10.71 -5.61
N ALA A 69 -9.43 9.69 -6.39
CA ALA A 69 -9.79 8.31 -6.13
C ALA A 69 -8.66 7.35 -6.50
N ILE A 70 -8.63 6.19 -5.83
CA ILE A 70 -7.71 5.09 -6.14
C ILE A 70 -8.49 3.79 -6.36
N PHE A 71 -8.18 3.10 -7.45
CA PHE A 71 -8.73 1.79 -7.76
C PHE A 71 -7.75 0.69 -7.33
N TYR A 72 -7.96 0.11 -6.15
CA TYR A 72 -7.07 -0.89 -5.58
C TYR A 72 -6.91 -2.17 -6.43
N GLY A 73 -7.89 -2.51 -7.27
CA GLY A 73 -7.77 -3.63 -8.20
C GLY A 73 -6.78 -3.42 -9.35
N ARG A 74 -6.34 -2.18 -9.60
CA ARG A 74 -5.28 -1.82 -10.56
C ARG A 74 -3.98 -1.45 -9.87
N CYS A 75 -4.05 -1.03 -8.60
CA CYS A 75 -2.86 -0.63 -7.84
C CYS A 75 -1.90 -1.82 -7.71
N ILE A 76 -0.63 -1.59 -8.06
CA ILE A 76 0.45 -2.58 -7.94
C ILE A 76 1.35 -2.35 -6.72
N PHE A 77 0.94 -1.45 -5.80
CA PHE A 77 1.64 -1.17 -4.53
C PHE A 77 3.13 -0.79 -4.70
N CYS A 78 3.45 -0.05 -5.76
CA CYS A 78 4.85 0.29 -6.11
C CYS A 78 5.47 1.42 -5.28
N GLY A 79 4.67 2.28 -4.64
CA GLY A 79 5.15 3.42 -3.84
C GLY A 79 5.43 4.71 -4.61
N ARG A 80 5.41 4.71 -5.95
CA ARG A 80 5.69 5.92 -6.76
C ARG A 80 4.81 7.12 -6.42
N CYS A 81 3.55 6.89 -6.03
CA CYS A 81 2.64 7.97 -5.66
C CYS A 81 3.04 8.70 -4.38
N GLU A 82 3.66 7.99 -3.42
CA GLU A 82 4.24 8.57 -2.21
C GLU A 82 5.53 9.34 -2.55
N GLU A 83 6.43 8.74 -3.33
CA GLU A 83 7.72 9.34 -3.71
C GLU A 83 7.57 10.71 -4.41
N VAL A 84 6.53 10.87 -5.25
CA VAL A 84 6.31 12.11 -6.01
C VAL A 84 5.40 13.11 -5.28
N CYS A 85 4.83 12.76 -4.13
CA CYS A 85 3.89 13.63 -3.44
C CYS A 85 4.63 14.77 -2.72
N PRO A 86 4.49 16.04 -3.16
CA PRO A 86 5.27 17.14 -2.57
C PRO A 86 4.86 17.49 -1.14
N THR A 87 3.64 17.12 -0.73
CA THR A 87 3.08 17.43 0.58
C THR A 87 2.97 16.21 1.51
N GLY A 88 3.37 15.01 1.04
CA GLY A 88 3.19 13.78 1.80
C GLY A 88 1.72 13.40 2.05
N ALA A 89 0.81 13.83 1.17
CA ALA A 89 -0.63 13.54 1.29
C ALA A 89 -0.99 12.07 1.02
N ILE A 90 -0.05 11.26 0.54
CA ILE A 90 -0.22 9.82 0.33
C ILE A 90 1.01 9.08 0.84
N THR A 91 0.78 8.03 1.62
CA THR A 91 1.82 7.18 2.25
C THR A 91 1.47 5.71 2.06
N LEU A 92 2.48 4.83 1.99
CA LEU A 92 2.31 3.37 1.83
C LEU A 92 2.96 2.57 2.96
#